data_AF-X0T596-F1
#
_entry.id   AF-X0T596-F1
#
_cell.length_a   1.000
_cell.length_b   1.000
_cell.length_c   1.000
_cell.angle_alpha   90.00
_cell.angle_beta   90.00
_cell.angle_gamma   90.00
#
_symmetry.space_group_name_H-M   'P 1'
#
loop_
_entity.id
_entity.type
_entity.pdbx_description
1 polymer ?
#
loop_
_entity_poly.entity_id
_entity_poly.type
_entity_poly.pdbx_seq_one_letter_code
_entity_poly.pdbx_strand_id
1 'polypeptide(L)' 'MAKLAAGGYRDLSRLASGNPGMNRDICLSNREEIIRWIDRYLDELKEYRRLIEEDAEGLRDALARAQEARERWRQEGNR' A
#
# COMPACT_ATOMS: atom_id res chain seq x y z
N MET A 1 11.51 18.77 3.06
CA MET A 1 10.63 17.59 2.96
C MET A 1 9.24 17.81 3.57
N ALA A 2 9.11 18.24 4.83
CA ALA A 2 7.79 18.43 5.47
C ALA A 2 6.83 19.39 4.72
N LYS A 3 7.37 20.37 3.97
CA LYS A 3 6.56 21.31 3.15
C LYS A 3 6.01 20.74 1.83
N LEU A 4 6.51 19.59 1.37
CA LEU A 4 6.08 18.93 0.13
C LEU A 4 5.18 17.71 0.38
N ALA A 5 5.05 17.29 1.64
CA ALA A 5 4.18 16.21 2.04
C ALA A 5 2.72 16.70 2.05
N ALA A 6 1.99 16.44 0.95
CA ALA A 6 0.54 16.65 0.89
C ALA A 6 -0.19 15.78 1.95
N GLY A 7 -1.48 16.07 2.20
CA GLY A 7 -2.29 15.32 3.17
C GLY A 7 -2.21 13.79 3.02
N GLY A 8 -2.13 13.29 1.78
CA GLY A 8 -1.97 11.85 1.52
C GLY A 8 -0.69 11.23 2.09
N TYR A 9 0.42 11.95 2.12
CA TYR A 9 1.66 11.44 2.75
C TYR A 9 1.49 11.32 4.27
N ARG A 10 0.84 12.31 4.90
CA ARG A 10 0.55 12.30 6.35
C ARG A 10 -0.30 11.09 6.73
N ASP A 11 -1.35 10.81 5.96
CA ASP A 11 -2.27 9.71 6.24
C ASP A 11 -1.59 8.34 6.06
N LEU A 12 -0.78 8.20 5.00
CA LEU A 12 -0.01 6.99 4.74
C LEU A 12 1.04 6.72 5.84
N SER A 13 1.77 7.76 6.25
CA SER A 13 2.85 7.60 7.24
C SER A 13 2.35 7.54 8.69
N ARG A 14 1.06 7.75 8.96
CA ARG A 14 0.50 7.79 10.33
C ARG A 14 0.80 6.53 11.15
N LEU A 15 0.84 5.37 10.50
CA LEU A 15 1.12 4.09 11.17
C LEU A 15 2.57 3.99 11.70
N ALA A 16 3.50 4.75 11.11
CA ALA A 16 4.90 4.76 11.55
C ALA A 16 5.11 5.48 12.90
N SER A 17 4.12 6.26 13.36
CA SER A 17 4.17 6.95 14.65
C SER A 17 3.96 6.02 15.86
N GLY A 18 3.74 4.72 15.65
CA GLY A 18 3.57 3.73 16.72
C GLY A 18 4.86 3.44 17.52
N ASN A 19 4.73 2.79 18.67
CA ASN A 19 5.87 2.41 19.50
C ASN A 19 6.82 1.45 18.74
N PRO A 20 8.13 1.77 18.60
CA PRO A 20 9.06 0.94 17.83
C PRO A 20 9.25 -0.48 18.39
N GLY A 21 9.24 -0.65 19.72
CA GLY A 21 9.36 -1.96 20.36
C GLY A 21 8.17 -2.86 20.06
N MET A 22 6.96 -2.32 20.20
CA MET A 22 5.73 -3.04 19.86
C MET A 22 5.68 -3.43 18.38
N ASN A 23 6.05 -2.52 17.47
CA ASN A 23 6.09 -2.81 16.03
C ASN A 23 7.08 -3.94 15.70
N ARG A 24 8.28 -3.92 16.31
CA ARG A 24 9.25 -5.02 16.18
C ARG A 24 8.64 -6.34 16.63
N ASP A 25 7.99 -6.36 17.78
CA ASP A 25 7.44 -7.59 18.36
C ASP A 25 6.29 -8.15 17.49
N ILE A 26 5.46 -7.28 16.91
CA ILE A 26 4.46 -7.66 15.88
C ILE A 26 5.17 -8.28 14.66
N CYS A 27 6.21 -7.63 14.13
CA CYS A 27 6.96 -8.15 12.99
C CYS A 27 7.60 -9.52 13.26
N LEU A 28 8.15 -9.73 14.47
CA LEU A 28 8.83 -10.97 14.82
C LEU A 28 7.84 -12.11 15.12
N SER A 29 6.67 -11.80 15.70
CA SER A 29 5.65 -12.79 16.02
C SER A 29 4.87 -13.28 14.80
N ASN A 30 4.74 -12.47 13.75
CA ASN A 30 4.06 -12.83 12.49
C ASN A 30 5.00 -12.79 11.27
N ARG A 31 6.25 -13.20 11.46
CA ARG A 31 7.34 -12.98 10.50
C ARG A 31 7.07 -13.52 9.10
N GLU A 32 6.61 -14.77 9.00
CA GLU A 32 6.45 -15.44 7.71
C GLU A 32 5.38 -14.76 6.85
N GLU A 33 4.23 -14.41 7.43
CA GLU A 33 3.17 -13.72 6.69
C GLU A 33 3.59 -12.31 6.30
N ILE A 34 4.28 -11.59 7.20
CA ILE A 34 4.74 -10.23 6.90
C ILE A 34 5.74 -10.26 5.73
N ILE A 35 6.68 -11.21 5.72
CA ILE A 35 7.61 -11.38 4.59
C ILE A 35 6.84 -11.73 3.32
N ARG A 36 5.89 -12.68 3.36
CA ARG A 36 5.03 -13.00 2.21
C ARG A 36 4.33 -11.78 1.62
N TRP A 37 3.76 -10.93 2.48
CA TRP A 37 3.07 -9.72 2.04
C TRP A 37 4.03 -8.66 1.50
N ILE A 38 5.23 -8.53 2.06
CA ILE A 38 6.27 -7.65 1.52
C ILE A 38 6.66 -8.10 0.12
N ASP A 39 6.93 -9.39 -0.09
CA ASP A 39 7.33 -9.92 -1.39
C ASP A 39 6.24 -9.72 -2.44
N ARG A 40 4.98 -10.00 -2.08
CA ARG A 40 3.84 -9.73 -2.95
C ARG A 40 3.73 -8.25 -3.31
N TYR A 41 3.92 -7.36 -2.34
CA TYR A 41 3.86 -5.92 -2.59
C TYR A 41 4.99 -5.45 -3.52
N LEU A 42 6.19 -6.03 -3.38
CA LEU A 42 7.31 -5.74 -4.29
C LEU A 42 6.99 -6.16 -5.73
N ASP A 43 6.36 -7.31 -5.93
CA ASP A 43 5.98 -7.77 -7.27
C ASP A 43 4.91 -6.88 -7.90
N GLU A 44 3.92 -6.44 -7.13
CA GLU A 44 2.95 -5.44 -7.60
C GLU A 44 3.66 -4.13 -8.00
N LEU A 45 4.59 -3.62 -7.20
CA LEU A 45 5.33 -2.41 -7.54
C LEU A 45 6.16 -2.54 -8.82
N LYS A 46 6.75 -3.72 -9.08
CA LYS A 46 7.46 -3.99 -10.35
C LYS A 46 6.51 -3.93 -11.54
N GLU A 47 5.30 -4.47 -11.40
CA GLU A 47 4.31 -4.43 -12.46
C GLU A 47 3.86 -3.00 -12.75
N TYR A 48 3.56 -2.20 -11.72
CA TYR A 48 3.22 -0.78 -11.92
C TYR A 48 4.37 -0.01 -12.58
N ARG A 49 5.62 -0.29 -12.20
CA ARG A 49 6.79 0.31 -12.86
C ARG A 49 6.80 -0.01 -14.36
N ARG A 50 6.57 -1.28 -14.73
CA ARG A 50 6.51 -1.73 -16.13
C ARG A 50 5.38 -1.06 -16.90
N LEU A 51 4.16 -1.02 -16.33
CA LEU A 51 3.00 -0.37 -16.95
C LEU A 51 3.24 1.12 -17.19
N ILE A 52 3.88 1.82 -16.25
CA ILE A 52 4.26 3.23 -16.42
C ILE A 52 5.25 3.43 -17.58
N GLU A 53 6.17 2.48 -17.79
CA GLU A 53 7.19 2.56 -18.82
C GLU A 53 6.64 2.22 -20.22
N GLU A 54 5.70 1.28 -20.31
CA GLU A 54 5.40 0.60 -21.57
C GLU A 54 3.91 0.55 -21.96
N ASP A 55 2.97 0.67 -21.02
CA ASP A 55 1.55 0.36 -21.26
C ASP A 55 0.58 1.29 -20.50
N ALA A 56 0.28 2.43 -21.11
CA ALA A 56 -0.60 3.45 -20.55
C ALA A 56 -2.05 2.98 -20.34
N GLU A 57 -2.57 2.12 -21.22
CA GLU A 57 -3.95 1.61 -21.10
C GLU A 57 -4.02 0.54 -19.99
N GLY A 58 -3.04 -0.37 -19.93
CA GLY A 58 -2.90 -1.32 -18.83
C GLY A 58 -2.72 -0.63 -17.48
N LEU A 59 -1.99 0.49 -17.43
CA LEU A 59 -1.88 1.33 -16.23
C LEU A 59 -3.24 1.91 -15.82
N ARG A 60 -4.02 2.44 -16.77
CA ARG A 60 -5.36 2.97 -16.48
C ARG A 60 -6.25 1.89 -15.88
N ASP A 61 -6.23 0.69 -16.45
CA ASP A 61 -7.05 -0.42 -15.96
C ASP A 61 -6.59 -0.90 -14.58
N ALA A 62 -5.28 -0.92 -14.31
CA ALA A 62 -4.74 -1.22 -12.98
C ALA A 62 -5.21 -0.21 -11.92
N LEU A 63 -5.16 1.08 -12.25
CA LEU A 63 -5.63 2.15 -11.37
C LEU A 63 -7.15 2.09 -11.16
N ALA A 64 -7.93 1.77 -12.19
CA ALA A 64 -9.38 1.58 -12.08
C ALA A 64 -9.71 0.42 -11.12
N ARG A 65 -9.03 -0.72 -11.24
CA ARG A 65 -9.18 -1.85 -10.31
C ARG A 65 -8.86 -1.45 -8.86
N ALA A 66 -7.82 -0.65 -8.64
CA ALA A 66 -7.49 -0.15 -7.30
C ALA A 66 -8.59 0.77 -6.73
N GLN A 67 -9.17 1.65 -7.56
CA GLN A 67 -10.31 2.48 -7.16
C GLN A 67 -11.52 1.64 -6.77
N GLU A 68 -11.88 0.65 -7.59
CA GLU A 68 -13.00 -0.25 -7.30
C GLU A 68 -12.79 -1.04 -6.01
N ALA A 69 -11.57 -1.55 -5.77
CA ALA A 69 -11.24 -2.24 -4.53
C ALA A 69 -11.42 -1.35 -3.30
N ARG A 70 -11.03 -0.07 -3.40
CA ARG A 70 -11.24 0.92 -2.35
C ARG A 70 -12.71 1.18 -2.10
N GLU A 71 -13.51 1.31 -3.15
CA GLU A 71 -14.95 1.57 -3.04
C GLU A 71 -15.68 0.38 -2.38
N ARG A 72 -15.35 -0.85 -2.78
CA ARG A 72 -15.87 -2.07 -2.12
C ARG A 72 -15.57 -2.08 -0.62
N TRP A 73 -14.31 -1.83 -0.24
CA TRP A 73 -13.91 -1.77 1.17
C TRP A 73 -14.69 -0.71 1.96
N ARG A 74 -14.97 0.45 1.36
CA ARG A 74 -15.78 1.51 2.00
C ARG A 74 -17.23 1.07 2.21
N GLN A 75 -17.81 0.36 1.26
CA GLN A 75 -19.19 -0.13 1.36
C GLN A 75 -19.33 -1.26 2.40
N GLU A 76 -18.30 -2.11 2.52
CA GLU A 76 -18.24 -3.16 3.54
C GLU A 76 -18.05 -2.60 4.95
N GLY A 77 -17.19 -1.60 5.12
CA GLY A 77 -16.94 -0.95 6.42
C GLY A 77 -18.02 0.03 6.89
N ASN A 78 -19.07 0.24 6.10
CA ASN A 78 -20.24 1.09 6.43
C ASN A 78 -21.50 0.25 6.74
N ARG A 79 -21.32 -1.07 6.96
CA ARG A 79 -22.28 -1.99 7.58
C ARG A 79 -21.81 -2.34 8.99
#